data_AF-A0A2V5UTJ1-F1
#
_entry.id   AF-A0A2V5UTJ1-F1
#
_cell.length_a   1.000
_cell.length_b   1.000
_cell.length_c   1.000
_cell.angle_alpha   90.00
_cell.angle_beta   90.00
_cell.angle_gamma   90.00
#
_symmetry.space_group_name_H-M   'P 1'
#
loop_
_entity.id
_entity.type
_entity.pdbx_description
1 polymer ?
#
loop_
_entity_poly.entity_id
_entity_poly.type
_entity_poly.pdbx_seq_one_letter_code
_entity_poly.pdbx_strand_id
1 'polypeptide(L)'
;MDAADTSLSIARWCSSAQAIARQNASGSPYNWQARATVALAQIELGDHAEALDAFRGIKAEESSPVGPLAVRAVVLDANGWKDGAKGDARTLSAAPLLPEEWALIAPLLSEQSQ
;
A
#
# COMPACT_ATOMS: atom_id res chain seq x y z
N MET A 1 -4.18 -33.73 -5.10
CA MET A 1 -4.72 -32.36 -5.09
C MET A 1 -4.12 -31.65 -6.29
N ASP A 2 -4.98 -31.17 -7.18
CA ASP A 2 -4.59 -30.60 -8.47
C ASP A 2 -4.20 -29.12 -8.29
N ALA A 3 -3.19 -28.64 -9.02
CA ALA A 3 -2.63 -27.30 -8.86
C ALA A 3 -3.66 -26.18 -9.16
N ALA A 4 -4.66 -26.49 -10.00
CA ALA A 4 -5.78 -25.61 -10.30
C ALA A 4 -6.70 -25.38 -9.09
N ASP A 5 -6.92 -26.39 -8.26
CA ASP A 5 -7.80 -26.34 -7.08
C ASP A 5 -7.14 -25.53 -5.94
N THR A 6 -5.82 -25.66 -5.80
CA THR A 6 -5.00 -24.83 -4.90
C THR A 6 -5.00 -23.36 -5.32
N SER A 7 -4.90 -23.07 -6.62
CA SER A 7 -4.92 -21.69 -7.13
C SER A 7 -6.28 -21.01 -6.93
N LEU A 8 -7.37 -21.76 -7.14
CA LEU A 8 -8.73 -21.25 -6.93
C LEU A 8 -9.04 -20.99 -5.45
N SER A 9 -8.53 -21.83 -4.54
CA SER A 9 -8.69 -21.66 -3.10
C SER A 9 -7.88 -20.47 -2.56
N ILE A 10 -6.65 -20.26 -3.03
CA ILE A 10 -5.84 -19.08 -2.71
C ILE A 10 -6.54 -17.80 -3.19
N ALA A 11 -7.03 -17.77 -4.43
CA ALA A 11 -7.73 -16.61 -4.98
C ALA A 11 -9.00 -16.24 -4.16
N ARG A 12 -9.77 -17.25 -3.72
CA ARG A 12 -10.93 -17.04 -2.84
C ARG A 12 -10.53 -16.51 -1.46
N TRP A 13 -9.43 -16.99 -0.89
CA TRP A 13 -8.90 -16.49 0.38
C TRP A 13 -8.44 -15.04 0.26
N CYS A 14 -7.68 -14.69 -0.78
CA CYS A 14 -7.26 -13.32 -1.05
C CYS A 14 -8.45 -12.37 -1.23
N SER A 15 -9.48 -12.81 -1.96
CA SER A 15 -10.72 -12.04 -2.15
C SER A 15 -11.45 -11.78 -0.82
N SER A 16 -11.50 -12.79 0.06
CA SER A 16 -12.13 -12.67 1.39
C SER A 16 -11.33 -11.75 2.32
N ALA A 17 -10.00 -11.88 2.33
CA ALA A 17 -9.11 -10.99 3.08
C ALA A 17 -9.27 -9.53 2.63
N GLN A 18 -9.38 -9.29 1.32
CA GLN A 18 -9.63 -7.96 0.77
C GLN A 18 -11.00 -7.40 1.19
N ALA A 19 -12.06 -8.22 1.21
CA ALA A 19 -13.38 -7.80 1.67
C ALA A 19 -13.38 -7.41 3.16
N ILE A 20 -12.71 -8.19 4.01
CA ILE A 20 -12.55 -7.87 5.44
C ILE A 20 -11.73 -6.59 5.62
N ALA A 21 -10.64 -6.44 4.87
CA ALA A 21 -9.81 -5.23 4.93
C ALA A 21 -10.59 -3.98 4.50
N ARG A 22 -11.43 -4.07 3.46
CA ARG A 22 -12.36 -3.01 3.04
C ARG A 22 -13.34 -2.65 4.16
N GLN A 23 -14.00 -3.65 4.75
CA GLN A 23 -14.94 -3.43 5.84
C GLN A 23 -14.27 -2.76 7.05
N ASN A 24 -13.06 -3.17 7.40
CA ASN A 24 -12.28 -2.58 8.49
C ASN A 24 -11.84 -1.14 8.18
N ALA A 25 -11.42 -0.85 6.95
CA ALA A 25 -11.05 0.50 6.51
C ALA A 25 -12.24 1.47 6.54
N SER A 26 -13.45 0.98 6.23
CA SER A 26 -14.69 1.75 6.31
C SER A 26 -15.18 1.94 7.76
N GLY A 27 -15.03 0.92 8.62
CA GLY A 27 -15.49 0.96 10.02
C GLY A 27 -14.56 1.71 10.98
N SER A 28 -13.26 1.77 10.67
CA SER A 28 -12.28 2.58 11.40
C SER A 28 -11.38 3.29 10.39
N PRO A 29 -11.61 4.59 10.13
CA PRO A 29 -10.87 5.30 9.09
C PRO A 29 -9.37 5.39 9.38
N TYR A 30 -8.94 5.21 10.64
CA TYR A 30 -7.53 5.22 11.04
C TYR A 30 -6.85 3.83 11.02
N ASN A 31 -7.51 2.79 10.51
CA ASN A 31 -6.88 1.48 10.36
C ASN A 31 -5.96 1.43 9.12
N TRP A 32 -4.77 2.00 9.27
CA TRP A 32 -3.73 2.07 8.26
C TRP A 32 -3.37 0.70 7.65
N GLN A 33 -3.32 -0.36 8.46
CA GLN A 33 -2.96 -1.69 8.00
C GLN A 33 -4.01 -2.29 7.05
N ALA A 34 -5.29 -2.13 7.39
CA ALA A 34 -6.38 -2.59 6.55
C ALA A 34 -6.38 -1.85 5.20
N ARG A 35 -6.18 -0.52 5.24
CA ARG A 35 -6.09 0.32 4.04
C ARG A 35 -4.93 -0.08 3.13
N ALA A 36 -3.75 -0.27 3.69
CA ALA A 36 -2.57 -0.71 2.95
C ALA A 36 -2.77 -2.09 2.28
N THR A 37 -3.44 -3.01 2.99
CA THR A 37 -3.75 -4.33 2.42
C THR A 37 -4.69 -4.23 1.22
N VAL A 38 -5.75 -3.40 1.31
CA VAL A 38 -6.64 -3.14 0.18
C VAL A 38 -5.87 -2.51 -0.97
N ALA A 39 -5.06 -1.48 -0.69
CA ALA A 39 -4.34 -0.73 -1.70
C ALA A 39 -3.33 -1.58 -2.47
N LEU A 40 -2.53 -2.40 -1.79
CA LEU A 40 -1.60 -3.34 -2.44
C LEU A 40 -2.34 -4.30 -3.37
N ALA A 41 -3.44 -4.88 -2.90
CA ALA A 41 -4.22 -5.80 -3.72
C ALA A 41 -4.81 -5.10 -4.96
N GLN A 42 -5.15 -3.82 -4.89
CA GLN A 42 -5.63 -3.05 -6.05
C GLN A 42 -4.50 -2.66 -7.00
N ILE A 43 -3.30 -2.35 -6.50
CA ILE A 43 -2.11 -2.16 -7.34
C ILE A 43 -1.81 -3.42 -8.15
N GLU A 44 -1.81 -4.60 -7.53
CA GLU A 44 -1.56 -5.87 -8.22
C GLU A 44 -2.61 -6.19 -9.30
N LEU A 45 -3.84 -5.69 -9.13
CA LEU A 45 -4.91 -5.79 -10.12
C LEU A 45 -4.88 -4.70 -11.19
N GLY A 46 -3.97 -3.71 -11.07
CA GLY A 46 -3.87 -2.56 -11.96
C GLY A 46 -4.90 -1.46 -11.73
N ASP A 47 -5.72 -1.54 -10.67
CA ASP A 47 -6.71 -0.51 -10.33
C ASP A 47 -6.09 0.55 -9.38
N HIS A 48 -5.24 1.39 -9.96
CA HIS A 48 -4.50 2.39 -9.18
C HIS A 48 -5.42 3.44 -8.53
N ALA A 49 -6.58 3.73 -9.13
CA ALA A 49 -7.52 4.71 -8.61
C ALA A 49 -8.22 4.21 -7.34
N GLU A 50 -8.66 2.94 -7.33
CA GLU A 50 -9.21 2.31 -6.13
C GLU A 50 -8.13 2.14 -5.05
N ALA A 51 -6.88 1.86 -5.44
CA ALA A 51 -5.75 1.83 -4.50
C ALA A 51 -5.55 3.19 -3.81
N LEU A 52 -5.67 4.30 -4.55
CA LEU A 52 -5.61 5.65 -4.00
C LEU A 52 -6.79 5.93 -3.08
N ASP A 53 -7.98 5.44 -3.43
CA ASP A 53 -9.19 5.63 -2.63
C ASP A 53 -9.08 4.99 -1.23
N ALA A 54 -8.37 3.86 -1.13
CA ALA A 54 -8.11 3.21 0.15
C ALA A 54 -7.39 4.13 1.16
N PHE A 55 -6.65 5.14 0.70
CA PHE A 55 -6.01 6.14 1.56
C PHE A 55 -6.75 7.49 1.62
N ARG A 56 -7.94 7.61 1.02
CA ARG A 56 -8.72 8.87 1.05
C ARG A 56 -8.99 9.30 2.50
N GLY A 57 -8.70 10.58 2.77
CA GLY A 57 -8.94 11.22 4.07
C GLY A 57 -7.86 10.96 5.13
N ILE A 58 -6.87 10.10 4.85
CA ILE A 58 -5.70 9.89 5.71
C ILE A 58 -4.61 10.91 5.33
N LYS A 59 -4.04 11.56 6.34
CA LYS A 59 -2.82 12.37 6.20
C LYS A 59 -1.66 11.62 6.85
N ALA A 60 -0.50 11.59 6.20
CA ALA A 60 0.72 11.16 6.86
C ALA A 60 1.11 12.17 7.95
N GLU A 61 1.49 11.59 9.07
CA GLU A 61 2.08 12.25 10.24
C GLU A 61 3.38 11.52 10.61
N GLU A 62 4.24 12.14 11.43
CA GLU A 62 5.49 11.51 11.89
C GLU A 62 5.25 10.17 12.62
N SER A 63 4.08 10.01 13.24
CA SER A 63 3.65 8.80 13.96
C SER A 63 3.03 7.72 13.05
N SER A 64 2.99 7.94 11.73
CA SER A 64 2.35 6.99 10.81
C SER A 64 3.06 5.64 10.83
N PRO A 65 2.31 4.52 10.77
CA PRO A 65 2.91 3.20 10.71
C PRO A 65 3.77 3.02 9.45
N VAL A 66 4.98 2.48 9.64
CA VAL A 66 6.02 2.33 8.62
C VAL A 66 5.52 1.60 7.36
N GLY A 67 5.07 0.34 7.51
CA GLY A 67 4.60 -0.47 6.38
C GLY A 67 3.47 0.19 5.59
N PRO A 68 2.35 0.59 6.21
CA PRO A 68 1.28 1.31 5.53
C PRO A 68 1.69 2.62 4.86
N LEU A 69 2.63 3.38 5.45
CA LEU A 69 3.15 4.59 4.83
C LEU A 69 3.99 4.26 3.59
N ALA A 70 4.77 3.18 3.61
CA ALA A 70 5.53 2.72 2.44
C ALA A 70 4.59 2.34 1.28
N VAL A 71 3.49 1.65 1.58
CA VAL A 71 2.45 1.33 0.59
C VAL A 71 1.80 2.60 0.02
N ARG A 72 1.45 3.57 0.88
CA ARG A 72 0.87 4.84 0.42
C ARG A 72 1.80 5.60 -0.52
N ALA A 73 3.12 5.57 -0.28
CA ALA A 73 4.11 6.16 -1.17
C ALA A 73 4.04 5.56 -2.59
N VAL A 74 3.97 4.23 -2.71
CA VAL A 74 3.85 3.54 -3.99
C VAL A 74 2.52 3.85 -4.68
N VAL A 75 1.42 3.89 -3.93
CA VAL A 75 0.09 4.25 -4.47
C VAL A 75 0.08 5.67 -5.04
N LEU A 76 0.68 6.63 -4.33
CA LEU A 76 0.81 8.00 -4.82
C LEU A 76 1.64 8.04 -6.11
N ASP A 77 2.76 7.33 -6.15
CA ASP A 77 3.64 7.27 -7.31
C ASP A 77 2.95 6.70 -8.56
N ALA A 78 2.22 5.59 -8.38
CA ALA A 78 1.46 4.89 -9.41
C ALA A 78 0.30 5.73 -9.99
N ASN A 79 -0.16 6.74 -9.24
CA ASN A 79 -1.18 7.70 -9.66
C ASN A 79 -0.58 9.05 -10.11
N GLY A 80 0.75 9.16 -10.25
CA GLY A 80 1.43 10.38 -10.70
C GLY A 80 1.61 11.48 -9.64
N TRP A 81 1.28 11.21 -8.37
CA TRP A 81 1.44 12.14 -7.26
C TRP A 81 2.88 12.09 -6.71
N LYS A 82 3.86 12.40 -7.57
CA LYS A 82 5.29 12.18 -7.33
C LYS A 82 5.83 12.88 -6.08
N ASP A 83 5.42 14.12 -5.83
CA ASP A 83 5.88 14.87 -4.65
C ASP A 83 5.39 14.25 -3.34
N GLY A 84 4.14 13.79 -3.30
CA GLY A 84 3.58 13.09 -2.14
C GLY A 84 4.29 11.76 -1.89
N ALA A 85 4.52 10.99 -2.95
CA ALA A 85 5.27 9.73 -2.88
C ALA A 85 6.69 9.93 -2.34
N LYS A 86 7.40 10.94 -2.84
CA LYS A 86 8.75 11.32 -2.37
C LYS A 86 8.72 11.83 -0.92
N GLY A 87 7.69 12.57 -0.54
CA GLY A 87 7.49 13.04 0.84
C GLY A 87 7.33 11.88 1.83
N ASP A 88 6.48 10.91 1.51
CA ASP A 88 6.28 9.71 2.32
C ASP A 88 7.58 8.88 2.39
N ALA A 89 8.24 8.64 1.25
CA ALA A 89 9.49 7.88 1.20
C ALA A 89 10.62 8.54 2.01
N ARG A 90 10.74 9.87 1.98
CA ARG A 90 11.73 10.61 2.79
C ARG A 90 11.45 10.50 4.27
N THR A 91 10.19 10.61 4.68
CA THR A 91 9.76 10.39 6.07
C THR A 91 10.22 9.01 6.58
N LEU A 92 10.18 8.00 5.72
CA LEU A 92 10.59 6.64 6.04
C LEU A 92 12.10 6.38 5.99
N SER A 93 12.87 7.16 5.23
CA SER A 93 14.30 6.91 5.00
C SER A 93 15.16 6.91 6.27
N ALA A 94 14.67 7.50 7.37
CA ALA A 94 15.33 7.51 8.67
C ALA A 94 14.87 6.37 9.61
N ALA A 95 13.86 5.59 9.23
CA ALA A 95 13.31 4.50 10.05
C ALA A 95 14.10 3.19 9.86
N PRO A 96 14.10 2.29 10.87
CA PRO A 96 14.61 0.93 10.71
C PRO A 96 13.61 0.11 9.87
N LEU A 97 13.80 0.10 8.56
CA LEU A 97 12.92 -0.55 7.60
C LEU A 97 13.21 -2.04 7.45
N LEU A 98 12.16 -2.83 7.27
CA LEU A 98 12.29 -4.21 6.78
C LEU A 98 12.75 -4.21 5.31
N PRO A 99 13.40 -5.28 4.82
CA PRO A 99 13.82 -5.37 3.42
C PRO A 99 12.69 -5.12 2.42
N GLU A 100 11.49 -5.63 2.71
CA GLU A 100 10.30 -5.47 1.86
C GLU A 100 9.83 -4.03 1.82
N GLU A 101 9.86 -3.32 2.95
CA GLU A 101 9.49 -1.90 3.04
C GLU A 101 10.51 -1.02 2.31
N TRP A 102 11.80 -1.35 2.42
CA TRP A 102 12.87 -0.67 1.68
C TRP A 102 12.69 -0.85 0.16
N ALA A 103 12.36 -2.07 -0.28
CA ALA A 103 12.17 -2.37 -1.70
C ALA A 103 11.04 -1.53 -2.33
N LEU A 104 10.00 -1.19 -1.55
CA LEU A 104 8.91 -0.33 -2.01
C LEU A 104 9.36 1.13 -2.23
N ILE A 105 10.19 1.68 -1.34
CA ILE A 105 10.50 3.11 -1.33
C ILE A 105 11.82 3.46 -2.04
N ALA A 106 12.75 2.52 -2.18
CA ALA A 106 14.06 2.77 -2.78
C ALA A 106 13.98 3.37 -4.20
N PRO A 107 13.07 2.93 -5.09
CA PRO A 107 12.91 3.57 -6.40
C PRO A 107 12.51 5.04 -6.31
N LEU A 108 11.67 5.39 -5.33
CA LEU A 108 11.14 6.75 -5.13
C LEU A 108 12.21 7.73 -4.61
N LEU A 109 13.19 7.21 -3.87
CA LEU A 109 14.32 7.97 -3.36
C LEU A 109 15.42 8.18 -4.42
N SER A 110 15.49 7.32 -5.42
CA SER A 110 16.56 7.30 -6.44
C SER A 110 16.32 8.26 -7.60
N GLU A 111 15.10 8.78 -7.79
CA GLU A 111 14.80 9.83 -8.78
C GLU A 111 15.32 11.23 -8.37
N GLN A 112 16.61 11.31 -8.04
CA GLN A 112 17.38 12.54 -7.94
C GLN A 112 18.33 12.62 -9.14
N SER A 113 17.81 12.79 -10.35
CA SER A 113 18.60 13.27 -11.50
C SER A 113 17.74 13.34 -12.75
N GLN A 114 17.00 14.45 -12.91
CA GLN A 114 16.91 15.17 -14.19
C GLN A 114 16.73 16.65 -13.89
#